data_AF-A0A0M1P8G2-F1
#
_entry.id   AF-A0A0M1P8G2-F1
#
_cell.length_a   1.000
_cell.length_b   1.000
_cell.length_c   1.000
_cell.angle_alpha   90.00
_cell.angle_beta   90.00
_cell.angle_gamma   90.00
#
_symmetry.space_group_name_H-M   'P 1'
#
loop_
_entity.id
_entity.type
_entity.pdbx_description
1 polymer ?
#
loop_
_entity_poly.entity_id
_entity_poly.type
_entity_poly.pdbx_seq_one_letter_code
_entity_poly.pdbx_strand_id
1 'polypeptide(L)'
;MIYRRKTYIVEPSFIEEFNQLFNEILLPSQLKYGARLIGRWMFDKDDNNTEVFAMWEYDSYEDYERIESQIKSDEEHVMKVQKRFDQIVEIE
;
A
#
# COMPACT_ATOMS: atom_id res chain seq x y z
N MET A 1 -7.93 -20.20 -1.33
CA MET A 1 -8.05 -18.83 -0.79
C MET A 1 -6.95 -18.60 0.21
N ILE A 2 -6.25 -17.47 0.10
CA ILE A 2 -5.17 -17.08 1.03
C ILE A 2 -5.38 -15.64 1.50
N TYR A 3 -4.83 -15.34 2.68
CA TYR A 3 -4.86 -14.01 3.27
C TYR A 3 -3.45 -13.50 3.51
N ARG A 4 -3.17 -12.28 3.06
CA ARG A 4 -1.90 -11.59 3.29
C ARG A 4 -2.12 -10.42 4.24
N ARG A 5 -1.43 -10.43 5.38
CA ARG A 5 -1.30 -9.26 6.25
C ARG A 5 0.00 -8.54 5.93
N LYS A 6 -0.06 -7.23 5.76
CA LYS A 6 1.13 -6.37 5.70
C LYS A 6 1.01 -5.28 6.76
N THR A 7 2.00 -5.21 7.63
CA THR A 7 2.08 -4.28 8.75
C THR A 7 3.22 -3.30 8.54
N TYR A 8 3.01 -2.06 8.93
CA TYR A 8 3.98 -0.97 8.90
C TYR A 8 3.96 -0.22 10.23
N ILE A 9 5.13 0.19 10.69
CA ILE A 9 5.27 1.17 11.76
C ILE A 9 5.65 2.49 11.08
N VAL A 10 4.88 3.53 11.34
CA VAL A 10 4.99 4.82 10.65
C VAL A 10 5.14 5.92 11.70
N GLU A 11 6.08 6.83 11.48
CA GLU A 11 6.21 8.02 12.31
C GLU A 11 4.96 8.91 12.15
N PRO A 12 4.42 9.49 13.24
CA PRO A 12 3.19 10.30 13.19
C PRO A 12 3.23 11.45 12.19
N SER A 13 4.42 12.04 11.97
CA SER A 13 4.64 13.13 11.00
C SER A 13 4.36 12.72 9.56
N PHE A 14 4.45 11.44 9.23
CA PHE A 14 4.28 10.91 7.86
C PHE A 14 2.97 10.14 7.66
N ILE A 15 2.10 10.09 8.68
CA ILE A 15 0.91 9.23 8.64
C ILE A 15 -0.08 9.65 7.56
N GLU A 16 -0.21 10.96 7.32
CA GLU A 16 -1.13 11.52 6.35
C GLU A 16 -0.66 11.21 4.92
N GLU A 17 0.61 11.46 4.61
CA GLU A 17 1.22 11.13 3.34
C GLU A 17 1.16 9.62 3.06
N PHE A 18 1.38 8.81 4.10
CA PHE A 18 1.28 7.35 4.02
C PHE A 18 -0.14 6.88 3.69
N ASN A 19 -1.16 7.52 4.29
CA ASN A 19 -2.57 7.25 3.99
C ASN A 19 -2.96 7.69 2.58
N GLN A 20 -2.51 8.86 2.13
CA GLN A 20 -2.75 9.34 0.78
C GLN A 20 -2.12 8.42 -0.27
N LEU A 21 -0.85 8.02 -0.10
CA LEU A 21 -0.18 7.06 -0.99
C LEU A 21 -0.98 5.75 -1.08
N PHE A 22 -1.50 5.27 0.03
CA PHE A 22 -2.35 4.08 0.04
C PHE A 22 -3.62 4.28 -0.79
N ASN A 23 -4.39 5.33 -0.51
CA ASN A 23 -5.71 5.55 -1.10
C ASN A 23 -5.64 5.92 -2.59
N GLU A 24 -4.62 6.69 -2.99
CA GLU A 24 -4.54 7.25 -4.34
C GLU A 24 -3.76 6.37 -5.31
N ILE A 25 -2.81 5.56 -4.81
CA ILE A 25 -1.90 4.80 -5.65
C ILE A 25 -2.00 3.30 -5.37
N LEU A 26 -1.76 2.86 -4.14
CA LEU A 26 -1.65 1.43 -3.87
C LEU A 26 -3.00 0.70 -4.00
N LEU A 27 -4.05 1.23 -3.38
CA LEU A 27 -5.37 0.62 -3.37
C LEU A 27 -5.96 0.49 -4.79
N PRO A 28 -5.98 1.55 -5.62
CA PRO A 28 -6.48 1.43 -6.99
C PRO A 28 -5.71 0.41 -7.82
N SER A 29 -4.38 0.37 -7.71
CA SER A 29 -3.56 -0.60 -8.47
C SER A 29 -3.79 -2.04 -8.02
N GLN A 30 -3.98 -2.29 -6.72
CA GLN A 30 -4.31 -3.62 -6.21
C GLN A 30 -5.71 -4.06 -6.69
N LEU A 31 -6.72 -3.19 -6.60
CA LEU A 31 -8.08 -3.49 -7.05
C LEU A 31 -8.15 -3.72 -8.57
N LYS A 32 -7.41 -2.93 -9.37
CA LYS A 32 -7.36 -3.03 -10.84
C LYS A 32 -7.06 -4.44 -11.34
N TYR A 33 -6.22 -5.19 -10.61
CA TYR A 33 -5.78 -6.54 -11.01
C TYR A 33 -6.49 -7.68 -10.26
N GLY A 34 -7.43 -7.35 -9.37
CA GLY A 34 -8.32 -8.31 -8.73
C GLY A 34 -8.02 -8.65 -7.27
N ALA A 35 -7.07 -7.94 -6.63
CA ALA A 35 -6.86 -8.09 -5.19
C ALA A 35 -8.08 -7.60 -4.42
N ARG A 36 -8.43 -8.26 -3.31
CA ARG A 36 -9.56 -7.87 -2.48
C ARG A 36 -9.08 -7.36 -1.14
N LEU A 37 -9.37 -6.09 -0.83
CA LEU A 37 -9.08 -5.52 0.47
C LEU A 37 -10.11 -6.05 1.48
N ILE A 38 -9.66 -6.78 2.51
CA ILE A 38 -10.50 -7.19 3.63
C ILE A 38 -10.67 -6.02 4.61
N GLY A 39 -9.58 -5.30 4.83
CA GLY A 39 -9.59 -4.13 5.69
C GLY A 39 -8.22 -3.54 5.88
N ARG A 40 -8.21 -2.31 6.39
CA ARG A 40 -7.00 -1.59 6.80
C ARG A 40 -7.30 -0.91 8.11
N TRP A 41 -6.40 -1.05 9.06
CA TRP A 41 -6.52 -0.51 10.41
C TRP A 41 -5.30 0.32 10.74
N MET A 42 -5.52 1.32 11.56
CA MET A 42 -4.51 2.23 12.08
C MET A 42 -4.73 2.34 13.58
N PHE A 43 -3.64 2.24 14.35
CA PHE A 43 -3.70 2.42 15.79
C PHE A 43 -2.41 3.05 16.30
N ASP A 44 -2.56 3.89 17.32
CA ASP A 44 -1.43 4.47 18.03
C ASP A 44 -0.74 3.35 18.81
N LYS A 45 0.52 3.07 18.47
CA LYS A 45 1.30 2.00 19.11
C LYS A 45 2.01 2.54 20.35
N ASP A 46 2.57 3.74 20.23
CA ASP A 46 3.21 4.51 21.30
C ASP A 46 3.25 6.00 20.91
N ASP A 47 3.75 6.87 21.80
CA ASP A 47 3.76 8.33 21.63
C ASP A 47 4.42 8.80 20.31
N ASN A 48 5.29 7.98 19.72
CA ASN A 48 6.08 8.33 18.55
C ASN A 48 5.82 7.41 17.35
N ASN A 49 4.86 6.49 17.42
CA ASN A 49 4.63 5.54 16.34
C ASN A 49 3.16 5.19 16.17
N THR A 50 2.72 5.21 14.92
CA THR A 50 1.44 4.66 14.50
C THR A 50 1.68 3.33 13.78
N GLU A 51 1.01 2.27 14.21
CA GLU A 51 0.98 1.01 13.44
C GLU A 51 -0.18 1.06 12.45
N VAL A 52 0.11 0.68 11.21
CA VAL A 52 -0.88 0.50 10.16
C VAL A 52 -0.75 -0.90 9.59
N PHE A 53 -1.85 -1.63 9.48
CA PHE A 53 -1.84 -2.89 8.75
C PHE A 53 -3.03 -3.01 7.81
N ALA A 54 -2.81 -3.71 6.70
CA ALA A 54 -3.83 -4.06 5.73
C ALA A 54 -3.89 -5.58 5.55
N MET A 55 -5.09 -6.11 5.37
CA MET A 55 -5.34 -7.50 5.02
C MET A 55 -5.94 -7.59 3.63
N TRP A 56 -5.38 -8.49 2.84
CA TRP A 56 -5.80 -8.77 1.47
C TRP A 56 -6.16 -10.23 1.32
N GLU A 57 -7.13 -10.51 0.47
CA GLU A 57 -7.56 -11.84 0.09
C GLU A 57 -7.28 -12.10 -1.38
N TYR A 58 -6.84 -13.33 -1.67
CA TYR A 58 -6.56 -13.83 -3.01
C TYR A 58 -7.10 -15.26 -3.17
N ASP A 59 -7.40 -15.66 -4.40
CA ASP A 59 -7.97 -16.98 -4.66
C ASP A 59 -6.95 -18.11 -4.39
N SER A 60 -5.69 -17.87 -4.76
CA SER A 60 -4.55 -18.76 -4.49
C SER A 60 -3.25 -17.96 -4.36
N TYR A 61 -2.14 -18.66 -4.09
CA TYR A 61 -0.81 -18.03 -4.06
C TYR A 61 -0.36 -17.58 -5.47
N GLU A 62 -0.66 -18.38 -6.49
CA GLU A 62 -0.38 -18.06 -7.89
C GLU A 62 -1.16 -16.83 -8.36
N ASP A 63 -2.40 -16.66 -7.89
CA ASP A 63 -3.20 -15.48 -8.16
C ASP A 63 -2.57 -14.21 -7.56
N TYR A 64 -2.08 -14.31 -6.33
CA TYR A 64 -1.30 -13.25 -5.69
C TYR A 64 -0.05 -12.89 -6.50
N GLU A 65 0.74 -13.88 -6.95
CA GLU A 65 1.96 -13.64 -7.73
C GLU A 65 1.66 -12.99 -9.08
N ARG A 66 0.61 -13.45 -9.76
CA ARG A 66 0.13 -12.85 -11.02
C ARG A 66 -0.23 -11.38 -10.82
N ILE A 67 -0.97 -11.06 -9.77
CA ILE A 67 -1.40 -9.69 -9.45
C ILE A 67 -0.19 -8.80 -9.16
N GLU A 68 0.72 -9.23 -8.28
CA GLU A 68 1.92 -8.44 -7.96
C GLU A 68 2.82 -8.24 -9.19
N SER A 69 2.93 -9.24 -10.07
CA SER A 69 3.65 -9.08 -11.34
C SER A 69 2.98 -8.04 -12.24
N GLN A 70 1.65 -8.05 -12.35
CA GLN A 70 0.92 -7.09 -13.18
C GLN A 70 1.06 -5.66 -12.65
N ILE A 71 0.99 -5.46 -11.33
CA ILE A 71 1.20 -4.15 -10.70
C ILE A 71 2.61 -3.63 -10.98
N LYS A 72 3.63 -4.48 -10.84
CA LYS A 72 5.04 -4.08 -11.08
C LYS A 72 5.32 -3.72 -12.54
N SER A 73 4.59 -4.33 -13.47
CA SER A 73 4.69 -4.04 -14.90
C SER A 73 3.77 -2.91 -15.37
N ASP A 74 2.92 -2.36 -14.49
CA ASP A 74 2.06 -1.24 -14.82
C ASP A 74 2.84 0.08 -14.75
N GLU A 75 3.24 0.58 -15.92
CA GLU A 75 4.02 1.82 -16.06
C GLU A 75 3.33 3.02 -15.39
N GLU A 76 1.99 3.09 -15.41
CA GLU A 76 1.24 4.16 -14.76
C GLU A 76 1.39 4.10 -13.24
N HIS A 77 1.29 2.89 -12.66
CA HIS A 77 1.53 2.67 -11.24
C HIS A 77 2.96 3.07 -10.87
N VAL A 78 3.95 2.58 -11.62
CA VAL A 78 5.37 2.87 -11.37
C VAL A 78 5.64 4.38 -11.44
N MET A 79 5.12 5.07 -12.45
CA MET A 79 5.27 6.52 -12.60
C MET A 79 4.60 7.28 -11.45
N LYS A 80 3.40 6.88 -11.01
CA LYS A 80 2.71 7.51 -9.88
C LYS A 80 3.48 7.35 -8.57
N VAL A 81 4.02 6.16 -8.32
CA VAL A 81 4.88 5.89 -7.15
C VAL A 81 6.14 6.75 -7.22
N GLN A 82 6.85 6.75 -8.36
CA GLN A 82 8.08 7.53 -8.52
C GLN A 82 7.84 9.04 -8.32
N LYS A 83 6.81 9.59 -8.98
CA LYS A 83 6.45 11.01 -8.84
C LYS A 83 6.15 11.38 -7.38
N ARG A 84 5.51 10.48 -6.63
CA ARG A 84 5.20 10.71 -5.22
C ARG A 84 6.45 10.66 -4.34
N PHE A 85 7.42 9.80 -4.65
CA PHE A 85 8.73 9.81 -3.98
C PHE A 85 9.49 11.11 -4.25
N ASP A 86 9.53 11.59 -5.49
CA ASP A 86 10.24 12.83 -5.84
C ASP A 86 9.67 14.05 -5.07
N GLN A 87 8.35 14.11 -4.91
CA GLN A 87 7.67 15.16 -4.14
C GLN A 87 7.96 15.13 -2.62
N ILE A 88 8.34 13.97 -2.07
CA ILE A 88 8.68 13.83 -0.65
C ILE A 88 10.16 14.21 -0.42
N VAL A 89 11.02 14.09 -1.44
CA VAL A 89 12.45 14.44 -1.37
C VAL A 89 12.71 15.92 -1.69
N GLU A 90 11.84 16.60 -2.45
CA GLU A 90 11.93 18.04 -2.77
C GLU A 90 11.55 18.99 -1.60
N ILE A 91 11.97 18.68 -0.38
CA ILE A 91 11.90 19.60 0.77
C ILE A 91 13.35 20.03 1.09
N GLU A 92 13.88 20.99 0.33
CA GLU A 92 15.03 21.83 0.72
C GLU A 92 14.55 23.18 1.26
#